data_AF-A0A7W7IM46-F1
#
_entry.id   AF-A0A7W7IM46-F1
#
_cell.length_a   1.000
_cell.length_b   1.000
_cell.length_c   1.000
_cell.angle_alpha   90.00
_cell.angle_beta   90.00
_cell.angle_gamma   90.00
#
_symmetry.space_group_name_H-M   'P 1'
#
loop_
_entity.id
_entity.type
_entity.pdbx_description
1 polymer ?
#
loop_
_entity_poly.entity_id
_entity_poly.type
_entity_poly.pdbx_seq_one_letter_code
_entity_poly.pdbx_strand_id
1 'polypeptide(L)'
;MSTSGKSASGDDAVHMRRAIDLALASMGETWPNPAVGCVLVKDGVVLAEAATAPGGRPHAEEQAVPAAGEAVKGATAYVTLEPCGARSSGRKSCAHFLAEAGVERVVIAALDPSPFASGRGTERLRQSGLTVETGLLAEEAAVLCEGFLHRVETGRPMVRVSHDGKGFDGRFVAAPRADLTTELNRLGEAGYTRLWTQEGELADALREQGLLTE
;
A
#
# COMPACT_ATOMS: atom_id res chain seq x y z
N MET A 1 -18.31 2.24 -25.35
CA MET A 1 -17.27 1.67 -26.25
C MET A 1 -16.29 0.94 -25.37
N SER A 2 -16.34 -0.39 -25.38
CA SER A 2 -15.57 -1.26 -24.49
C SER A 2 -14.14 -1.36 -25.02
N THR A 3 -13.18 -0.81 -24.28
CA THR A 3 -11.76 -1.02 -24.55
C THR A 3 -11.40 -2.42 -24.06
N SER A 4 -11.29 -3.34 -25.01
CA SER A 4 -10.82 -4.71 -24.77
C SER A 4 -9.38 -4.65 -24.27
N GLY A 5 -9.20 -4.73 -22.95
CA GLY A 5 -7.90 -4.83 -22.30
C GLY A 5 -7.24 -6.14 -22.71
N LYS A 6 -6.00 -6.07 -23.18
CA LYS A 6 -5.15 -7.23 -23.40
C LYS A 6 -5.09 -7.99 -22.06
N SER A 7 -5.50 -9.24 -22.03
CA SER A 7 -5.48 -10.03 -20.78
C SER A 7 -4.06 -10.05 -20.23
N ALA A 8 -3.92 -9.84 -18.91
CA ALA A 8 -2.64 -9.96 -18.23
C ALA A 8 -1.94 -11.27 -18.66
N SER A 9 -0.68 -11.15 -19.07
CA SER A 9 0.11 -12.33 -19.47
C SER A 9 0.42 -13.18 -18.24
N GLY A 10 0.77 -14.46 -18.42
CA GLY A 10 1.21 -15.32 -17.31
C GLY A 10 2.38 -14.71 -16.52
N ASP A 11 3.19 -13.87 -17.16
CA ASP A 11 4.34 -13.19 -16.56
C ASP A 11 3.92 -11.99 -15.69
N ASP A 12 2.81 -11.31 -16.01
CA ASP A 12 2.31 -10.17 -15.22
C ASP A 12 1.96 -10.58 -13.79
N ALA A 13 1.31 -11.74 -13.64
CA ALA A 13 0.92 -12.27 -12.33
C ALA A 13 2.15 -12.66 -11.49
N VAL A 14 3.23 -13.14 -12.12
CA VAL A 14 4.50 -13.46 -11.44
C VAL A 14 5.12 -12.19 -10.87
N HIS A 15 5.20 -11.13 -11.67
CA HIS A 15 5.78 -9.87 -11.21
C HIS A 15 4.91 -9.16 -10.17
N MET A 16 3.58 -9.24 -10.28
CA MET A 16 2.69 -8.69 -9.27
C MET A 16 2.78 -9.45 -7.94
N ARG A 17 2.84 -10.79 -7.96
CA ARG A 17 3.08 -11.55 -6.72
C ARG A 17 4.40 -11.19 -6.08
N ARG A 18 5.45 -11.01 -6.89
CA ARG A 18 6.74 -10.54 -6.38
C ARG A 18 6.63 -9.16 -5.71
N ALA A 19 5.87 -8.24 -6.29
CA ALA A 19 5.58 -6.94 -5.67
C ALA A 19 4.81 -7.10 -4.34
N ILE A 20 3.83 -8.01 -4.29
CA ILE A 20 3.07 -8.32 -3.07
C ILE A 20 4.00 -8.90 -1.98
N ASP A 21 4.86 -9.85 -2.31
CA ASP A 21 5.81 -10.46 -1.36
C ASP A 21 6.74 -9.40 -0.73
N LEU A 22 7.23 -8.47 -1.54
CA LEU A 22 8.06 -7.35 -1.07
C LEU A 22 7.30 -6.46 -0.09
N ALA A 23 6.03 -6.17 -0.36
CA ALA A 23 5.18 -5.37 0.51
C ALA A 23 4.80 -6.11 1.81
N LEU A 24 4.49 -7.41 1.73
CA LEU A 24 4.20 -8.24 2.89
C LEU A 24 5.39 -8.27 3.85
N ALA A 25 6.60 -8.36 3.31
CA ALA A 25 7.83 -8.38 4.09
C ALA A 25 8.12 -7.06 4.85
N SER A 26 7.54 -5.92 4.43
CA SER A 26 7.73 -4.63 5.10
C SER A 26 6.57 -4.23 6.03
N MET A 27 5.52 -5.05 6.13
CA MET A 27 4.39 -4.77 7.01
C MET A 27 4.81 -4.64 8.48
N GLY A 28 4.23 -3.65 9.17
CA GLY A 28 4.55 -3.31 10.56
C GLY A 28 5.68 -2.28 10.69
N GLU A 29 6.40 -1.97 9.62
CA GLU A 29 7.52 -1.01 9.64
C GLU A 29 7.23 0.27 8.86
N THR A 30 6.22 0.29 7.99
CA THR A 30 5.97 1.39 7.03
C THR A 30 4.99 2.45 7.52
N TRP A 31 4.42 2.30 8.72
CA TRP A 31 3.49 3.28 9.26
C TRP A 31 4.15 4.68 9.35
N PRO A 32 3.41 5.77 9.07
CA PRO A 32 1.96 5.86 8.94
C PRO A 32 1.39 5.54 7.54
N ASN A 33 2.21 5.00 6.63
CA ASN A 33 1.84 4.74 5.24
C ASN A 33 1.65 3.24 4.97
N PRO A 34 0.89 2.86 3.92
CA PRO A 34 0.72 1.46 3.58
C PRO A 34 2.04 0.84 3.10
N ALA A 35 2.16 -0.47 3.31
CA ALA A 35 3.21 -1.25 2.69
C ALA A 35 2.87 -1.40 1.20
N VAL A 36 3.74 -0.89 0.33
CA VAL A 36 3.57 -0.96 -1.13
C VAL A 36 4.80 -1.63 -1.70
N GLY A 37 4.62 -2.49 -2.70
CA GLY A 37 5.69 -3.08 -3.47
C GLY A 37 5.68 -2.56 -4.89
N CYS A 38 6.87 -2.45 -5.49
CA CYS A 38 7.06 -2.04 -6.88
C CYS A 38 8.13 -2.90 -7.53
N VAL A 39 7.81 -3.48 -8.69
CA VAL A 39 8.74 -4.23 -9.53
C VAL A 39 8.77 -3.59 -10.91
N LEU A 40 9.96 -3.25 -11.40
CA LEU A 40 10.18 -2.68 -12.73
C LEU A 40 10.75 -3.75 -13.67
N VAL A 41 10.10 -3.96 -14.81
CA VAL A 41 10.45 -5.02 -15.76
C VAL A 41 10.55 -4.47 -17.17
N LYS A 42 11.58 -4.90 -17.91
CA LYS A 42 11.72 -4.59 -19.33
C LYS A 42 12.25 -5.81 -20.07
N ASP A 43 11.64 -6.13 -21.21
CA ASP A 43 12.03 -7.27 -22.05
C ASP A 43 12.13 -8.61 -21.27
N GLY A 44 11.21 -8.80 -20.31
CA GLY A 44 11.17 -9.98 -19.43
C GLY A 44 12.20 -9.98 -18.30
N VAL A 45 13.03 -8.95 -18.18
CA VAL A 45 14.07 -8.82 -17.15
C VAL A 45 13.62 -7.86 -16.06
N VAL A 46 13.73 -8.29 -14.80
CA VAL A 46 13.53 -7.43 -13.63
C VAL A 46 14.71 -6.46 -13.52
N LEU A 47 14.43 -5.17 -13.65
CA LEU A 47 15.42 -4.11 -13.56
C LEU A 47 15.67 -3.67 -12.11
N ALA A 48 14.60 -3.56 -11.33
CA ALA A 48 14.64 -3.17 -9.93
C ALA A 48 13.38 -3.60 -9.18
N GLU A 49 13.53 -3.73 -7.87
CA GLU A 49 12.48 -4.12 -6.94
C GLU A 49 12.61 -3.26 -5.69
N ALA A 50 11.49 -2.82 -5.13
CA ALA A 50 11.48 -2.12 -3.86
C ALA A 50 10.15 -2.29 -3.13
N ALA A 51 10.18 -2.06 -1.82
CA ALA A 51 9.00 -1.86 -0.99
C ALA A 51 9.07 -0.49 -0.30
N THR A 52 7.94 0.05 0.16
CA THR A 52 7.93 1.23 1.04
C THR A 52 8.92 1.03 2.19
N ALA A 53 9.80 2.00 2.41
CA ALA A 53 10.84 1.89 3.43
C ALA A 53 10.29 2.09 4.86
N PRO A 54 11.02 1.66 5.91
CA PRO A 54 10.64 1.89 7.30
C PRO A 54 10.35 3.37 7.60
N GLY A 55 9.30 3.64 8.38
CA GLY A 55 8.76 4.99 8.61
C GLY A 55 7.90 5.52 7.45
N GLY A 56 7.63 4.70 6.43
CA GLY A 56 6.68 4.97 5.36
C GLY A 56 7.21 5.80 4.20
N ARG A 57 8.50 6.16 4.21
CA ARG A 57 9.16 6.90 3.13
C ARG A 57 10.63 6.46 3.01
N PRO A 58 11.20 6.47 1.80
CA PRO A 58 10.54 6.71 0.50
C PRO A 58 9.51 5.62 0.14
N HIS A 59 8.60 5.94 -0.80
CA HIS A 59 7.70 4.93 -1.38
C HIS A 59 8.48 3.89 -2.21
N ALA A 60 7.83 2.78 -2.54
CA ALA A 60 8.43 1.75 -3.39
C ALA A 60 8.86 2.29 -4.76
N GLU A 61 8.02 3.07 -5.44
CA GLU A 61 8.34 3.61 -6.77
C GLU A 61 9.49 4.64 -6.70
N GLU A 62 9.58 5.40 -5.60
CA GLU A 62 10.68 6.33 -5.33
C GLU A 62 12.04 5.64 -5.14
N GLN A 63 12.05 4.34 -4.87
CA GLN A 63 13.26 3.54 -4.72
C GLN A 63 13.58 2.72 -5.97
N ALA A 64 12.56 2.07 -6.55
CA ALA A 64 12.75 1.19 -7.70
C ALA A 64 13.24 1.98 -8.94
N VAL A 65 12.67 3.15 -9.22
CA VAL A 65 13.01 3.93 -10.43
C VAL A 65 14.48 4.39 -10.42
N PRO A 66 15.01 5.03 -9.35
CA PRO A 66 16.44 5.36 -9.30
C PRO A 66 17.35 4.14 -9.38
N ALA A 67 16.95 3.01 -8.78
CA ALA A 67 17.72 1.77 -8.83
C ALA A 67 17.80 1.17 -10.25
N ALA A 68 16.73 1.29 -11.04
CA ALA A 68 16.71 0.89 -12.44
C ALA A 68 17.49 1.85 -13.36
N GLY A 69 17.67 3.11 -12.95
CA GLY A 69 18.36 4.15 -13.72
C GLY A 69 17.74 4.36 -15.10
N GLU A 70 18.56 4.66 -16.10
CA GLU A 70 18.09 4.92 -17.48
C GLU A 70 17.41 3.71 -18.15
N ALA A 71 17.64 2.49 -17.64
CA ALA A 71 17.04 1.28 -18.19
C ALA A 71 15.52 1.23 -18.00
N VAL A 72 14.96 2.03 -17.07
CA VAL A 72 13.53 2.11 -16.78
C VAL A 72 12.70 2.65 -17.94
N LYS A 73 13.31 3.37 -18.89
CA LYS A 73 12.61 3.91 -20.06
C LYS A 73 12.04 2.78 -20.92
N GLY A 74 10.73 2.81 -21.16
CA GLY A 74 9.99 1.75 -21.86
C GLY A 74 9.69 0.52 -20.99
N ALA A 75 9.93 0.58 -19.68
CA ALA A 75 9.62 -0.53 -18.78
C ALA A 75 8.13 -0.61 -18.43
N THR A 76 7.74 -1.75 -17.86
CA THR A 76 6.48 -1.93 -17.12
C THR A 76 6.74 -1.83 -15.63
N ALA A 77 5.90 -1.08 -14.92
CA ALA A 77 5.87 -1.04 -13.46
C ALA A 77 4.68 -1.86 -12.92
N TYR A 78 4.96 -2.81 -12.03
CA TYR A 78 3.95 -3.54 -11.26
C TYR A 78 3.92 -2.98 -9.85
N VAL A 79 2.79 -2.40 -9.43
CA VAL A 79 2.65 -1.71 -8.14
C VAL A 79 1.45 -2.26 -7.38
N THR A 80 1.63 -2.57 -6.09
CA THR A 80 0.56 -3.24 -5.31
C THR A 80 -0.60 -2.33 -4.94
N LEU A 81 -0.40 -1.01 -4.96
CA LEU A 81 -1.40 0.00 -4.66
C LEU A 81 -1.31 1.16 -5.66
N GLU A 82 -2.43 1.84 -5.95
CA GLU A 82 -2.45 2.99 -6.85
C GLU A 82 -1.35 4.01 -6.49
N PRO A 83 -0.45 4.35 -7.44
CA PRO A 83 0.57 5.37 -7.20
C PRO A 83 -0.08 6.71 -6.85
N CYS A 84 0.35 7.34 -5.76
CA CYS A 84 -0.26 8.60 -5.32
C CYS A 84 -0.33 9.66 -6.45
N GLY A 85 -1.49 10.32 -6.57
CA GLY A 85 -1.75 11.36 -7.58
C GLY A 85 -1.42 12.78 -7.11
N ALA A 86 -1.36 12.97 -5.79
CA ALA A 86 -0.91 14.18 -5.10
C ALA A 86 -0.28 13.81 -3.75
N ARG A 87 0.45 14.74 -3.14
CA ARG A 87 1.04 14.58 -1.80
C ARG A 87 0.73 15.80 -0.95
N SER A 88 0.48 15.58 0.34
CA SER A 88 0.28 16.67 1.31
C SER A 88 1.49 17.61 1.40
N SER A 89 2.70 17.08 1.17
CA SER A 89 3.95 17.85 1.18
C SER A 89 4.17 18.71 -0.08
N GLY A 90 3.32 18.59 -1.11
CA GLY A 90 3.53 19.25 -2.41
C GLY A 90 4.68 18.69 -3.25
N ARG A 91 5.45 17.70 -2.74
CA ARG A 91 6.47 17.00 -3.56
C ARG A 91 5.81 16.26 -4.73
N LYS A 92 6.60 16.02 -5.77
CA LYS A 92 6.23 15.17 -6.90
C LYS A 92 5.61 13.85 -6.41
N SER A 93 4.46 13.50 -6.99
CA SER A 93 3.73 12.27 -6.68
C SER A 93 4.35 11.07 -7.38
N CYS A 94 4.08 9.84 -6.92
CA CYS A 94 4.61 8.63 -7.56
C CYS A 94 4.13 8.50 -9.01
N ALA A 95 2.87 8.84 -9.28
CA ALA A 95 2.35 8.87 -10.65
C ALA A 95 3.14 9.83 -11.56
N HIS A 96 3.51 11.02 -11.06
CA HIS A 96 4.35 11.95 -11.82
C HIS A 96 5.77 11.41 -12.00
N PHE A 97 6.33 10.78 -10.96
CA PHE A 97 7.67 10.23 -10.98
C PHE A 97 7.82 9.08 -11.98
N LEU A 98 6.85 8.16 -12.04
CA LEU A 98 6.80 7.07 -13.03
C LEU A 98 6.69 7.61 -14.46
N ALA A 99 5.85 8.63 -14.67
CA ALA A 99 5.69 9.26 -15.97
C ALA A 99 6.97 9.95 -16.45
N GLU A 100 7.64 10.72 -15.59
CA GLU A 100 8.91 11.38 -15.92
C GLU A 100 10.06 10.39 -16.16
N ALA A 101 10.05 9.25 -15.47
CA ALA A 101 11.02 8.18 -15.68
C ALA A 101 10.91 7.54 -17.06
N GLY A 102 9.79 7.73 -17.77
CA GLY A 102 9.56 7.14 -19.08
C GLY A 102 9.14 5.67 -19.02
N VAL A 103 8.51 5.24 -17.91
CA VAL A 103 7.77 3.97 -17.88
C VAL A 103 6.67 4.02 -18.95
N GLU A 104 6.40 2.92 -19.64
CA GLU A 104 5.41 2.86 -20.73
C GLU A 104 4.09 2.24 -20.27
N ARG A 105 4.16 1.31 -19.31
CA ARG A 105 3.01 0.57 -18.78
C ARG A 105 3.05 0.51 -17.26
N VAL A 106 1.90 0.68 -16.61
CA VAL A 106 1.74 0.51 -15.16
C VAL A 106 0.60 -0.46 -14.90
N VAL A 107 0.89 -1.54 -14.18
CA VAL A 107 -0.07 -2.54 -13.74
C VAL A 107 -0.24 -2.41 -12.23
N ILE A 108 -1.48 -2.25 -11.78
CA ILE A 108 -1.82 -1.91 -10.40
C ILE A 108 -2.69 -3.03 -9.82
N ALA A 109 -2.35 -3.54 -8.64
CA ALA A 109 -3.19 -4.53 -7.98
C ALA A 109 -4.45 -3.90 -7.38
N ALA A 110 -4.30 -3.04 -6.37
CA ALA A 110 -5.42 -2.39 -5.70
C ALA A 110 -5.49 -0.88 -6.01
N LEU A 111 -6.70 -0.35 -6.13
CA LEU A 111 -6.91 1.10 -6.14
C LEU A 111 -6.86 1.64 -4.71
N ASP A 112 -6.38 2.88 -4.55
CA ASP A 112 -6.33 3.54 -3.25
C ASP A 112 -7.49 4.54 -3.13
N PRO A 113 -8.53 4.27 -2.31
CA PRO A 113 -9.64 5.20 -2.13
C PRO A 113 -9.27 6.44 -1.30
N SER A 114 -8.02 6.57 -0.82
CA SER A 114 -7.60 7.73 -0.06
C SER A 114 -7.70 9.04 -0.88
N PRO A 115 -7.92 10.20 -0.22
CA PRO A 115 -8.01 11.50 -0.89
C PRO A 115 -6.78 11.88 -1.75
N PHE A 116 -5.65 11.21 -1.53
CA PHE A 116 -4.37 11.47 -2.20
C PHE A 116 -4.17 10.65 -3.48
N ALA A 117 -4.93 9.57 -3.64
CA ALA A 117 -4.99 8.74 -4.83
C ALA A 117 -6.38 8.86 -5.45
N SER A 118 -7.36 8.06 -5.03
CA SER A 118 -8.76 8.11 -5.47
C SER A 118 -8.91 8.30 -6.99
N GLY A 119 -8.13 7.55 -7.76
CA GLY A 119 -8.10 7.61 -9.23
C GLY A 119 -7.25 8.74 -9.83
N ARG A 120 -6.80 9.73 -9.04
CA ARG A 120 -5.96 10.84 -9.54
C ARG A 120 -4.59 10.36 -10.02
N GLY A 121 -4.07 9.29 -9.41
CA GLY A 121 -2.81 8.67 -9.81
C GLY A 121 -2.93 7.99 -11.17
N THR A 122 -3.94 7.12 -11.29
CA THR A 122 -4.22 6.43 -12.57
C THR A 122 -4.54 7.41 -13.70
N GLU A 123 -5.34 8.44 -13.43
CA GLU A 123 -5.68 9.47 -14.41
C GLU A 123 -4.45 10.22 -14.89
N ARG A 124 -3.56 10.62 -13.96
CA ARG A 124 -2.30 11.29 -14.33
C ARG A 124 -1.44 10.44 -15.24
N LEU A 125 -1.28 9.14 -14.92
CA LEU A 125 -0.48 8.22 -15.73
C LEU A 125 -1.07 8.10 -17.15
N ARG A 126 -2.39 7.94 -17.26
CA ARG A 126 -3.09 7.89 -18.56
C ARG A 126 -2.93 9.18 -19.35
N GLN A 127 -3.06 10.34 -18.71
CA GLN A 127 -2.86 11.65 -19.33
C GLN A 127 -1.42 11.87 -19.82
N SER A 128 -0.44 11.22 -19.19
CA SER A 128 0.96 11.19 -19.63
C SER A 128 1.21 10.19 -20.77
N GLY A 129 0.18 9.50 -21.27
CA GLY A 129 0.27 8.57 -22.40
C GLY A 129 0.65 7.14 -22.00
N LEU A 130 0.68 6.81 -20.71
CA LEU A 130 1.04 5.46 -20.25
C LEU A 130 -0.16 4.51 -20.36
N THR A 131 0.14 3.24 -20.66
CA THR A 131 -0.85 2.16 -20.55
C THR A 131 -1.06 1.84 -19.08
N VAL A 132 -2.31 1.90 -18.58
CA VAL A 132 -2.64 1.66 -17.17
C VAL A 132 -3.69 0.57 -17.03
N GLU A 133 -3.31 -0.52 -16.35
CA GLU A 133 -4.17 -1.66 -16.03
C GLU A 133 -4.32 -1.79 -14.52
N THR A 134 -5.51 -2.15 -14.05
CA THR A 134 -5.85 -2.17 -12.62
C THR A 134 -6.60 -3.45 -12.28
N GLY A 135 -6.44 -3.93 -11.05
CA GLY A 135 -7.19 -5.07 -10.52
C GLY A 135 -6.45 -6.41 -10.57
N LEU A 136 -5.20 -6.44 -11.05
CA LEU A 136 -4.42 -7.67 -11.12
C LEU A 136 -4.05 -8.14 -9.71
N LEU A 137 -4.61 -9.28 -9.28
CA LEU A 137 -4.42 -9.83 -7.94
C LEU A 137 -4.88 -8.86 -6.82
N ALA A 138 -5.92 -8.06 -7.09
CA ALA A 138 -6.45 -7.09 -6.12
C ALA A 138 -6.83 -7.73 -4.78
N GLU A 139 -7.45 -8.92 -4.81
CA GLU A 139 -7.82 -9.66 -3.60
C GLU A 139 -6.59 -10.09 -2.78
N GLU A 140 -5.52 -10.55 -3.45
CA GLU A 140 -4.26 -10.91 -2.77
C GLU A 140 -3.59 -9.67 -2.16
N ALA A 141 -3.67 -8.50 -2.82
CA ALA A 141 -3.06 -7.26 -2.36
C ALA A 141 -3.86 -6.49 -1.29
N ALA A 142 -5.14 -6.79 -1.09
CA ALA A 142 -6.04 -6.00 -0.23
C ALA A 142 -5.55 -5.88 1.23
N VAL A 143 -4.90 -6.93 1.75
CA VAL A 143 -4.35 -6.96 3.11
C VAL A 143 -3.27 -5.89 3.34
N LEU A 144 -2.57 -5.45 2.29
CA LEU A 144 -1.47 -4.50 2.38
C LEU A 144 -1.92 -3.08 2.77
N CYS A 145 -3.15 -2.71 2.40
CA CYS A 145 -3.69 -1.37 2.63
C CYS A 145 -4.79 -1.32 3.69
N GLU A 146 -5.29 -2.45 4.18
CA GLU A 146 -6.46 -2.51 5.09
C GLU A 146 -6.32 -1.60 6.32
N GLY A 147 -5.19 -1.63 7.02
CA GLY A 147 -4.98 -0.81 8.21
C GLY A 147 -4.84 0.68 7.90
N PHE A 148 -4.20 1.01 6.77
CA PHE A 148 -4.09 2.39 6.31
C PHE A 148 -5.47 2.95 5.96
N LEU A 149 -6.28 2.20 5.20
CA LEU A 149 -7.62 2.62 4.82
C LEU A 149 -8.56 2.71 6.02
N HIS A 150 -8.50 1.74 6.93
CA HIS A 150 -9.26 1.79 8.19
C HIS A 150 -8.96 3.07 8.97
N ARG A 151 -7.69 3.46 9.08
CA ARG A 151 -7.29 4.72 9.73
C ARG A 151 -7.76 5.96 8.97
N VAL A 152 -7.67 5.96 7.64
CA VAL A 152 -8.15 7.09 6.82
C VAL A 152 -9.66 7.29 7.01
N GLU A 153 -10.42 6.19 7.11
CA GLU A 153 -11.87 6.22 7.28
C GLU A 153 -12.30 6.58 8.71
N THR A 154 -11.66 5.99 9.72
CA THR A 154 -12.13 6.04 11.11
C THR A 154 -11.34 6.98 12.01
N GLY A 155 -10.15 7.40 11.58
CA GLY A 155 -9.19 8.17 12.39
C GLY A 155 -8.36 7.32 13.37
N ARG A 156 -8.60 6.01 13.47
CA ARG A 156 -7.96 5.10 14.45
C ARG A 156 -7.32 3.88 13.78
N PRO A 157 -6.31 3.23 14.39
CA PRO A 157 -5.72 2.01 13.84
C PRO A 157 -6.72 0.86 13.88
N MET A 158 -6.58 -0.05 12.90
CA MET A 158 -7.24 -1.34 12.94
C MET A 158 -6.65 -2.18 14.07
N VAL A 159 -7.48 -2.81 14.90
CA VAL A 159 -7.02 -3.72 15.97
C VAL A 159 -7.48 -5.14 15.66
N ARG A 160 -6.56 -6.12 15.69
CA ARG A 160 -6.90 -7.55 15.54
C ARG A 160 -6.33 -8.40 16.67
N VAL A 161 -6.85 -9.60 16.85
CA VAL A 161 -6.17 -10.62 17.64
C VAL A 161 -4.99 -11.19 16.83
N SER A 162 -3.82 -11.29 17.45
CA SER A 162 -2.66 -11.99 16.89
C SER A 162 -1.87 -12.67 18.01
N HIS A 163 -1.20 -13.77 17.67
CA HIS A 163 -0.33 -14.48 18.60
C HIS A 163 1.09 -13.88 18.64
N ASP A 164 1.66 -13.56 17.48
CA ASP A 164 3.07 -13.11 17.35
C ASP A 164 3.22 -11.66 16.89
N GLY A 165 2.12 -11.01 16.49
CA GLY A 165 2.12 -9.60 16.09
C GLY A 165 2.84 -9.31 14.77
N LYS A 166 3.21 -10.31 13.97
CA LYS A 166 3.89 -10.07 12.69
C LYS A 166 3.00 -9.27 11.73
N GLY A 167 3.59 -8.27 11.07
CA GLY A 167 2.88 -7.38 10.15
C GLY A 167 2.01 -6.31 10.83
N PHE A 168 2.11 -6.15 12.15
CA PHE A 168 1.46 -5.08 12.91
C PHE A 168 2.48 -4.07 13.40
N ASP A 169 2.04 -2.82 13.53
CA ASP A 169 2.88 -1.68 13.93
C ASP A 169 3.27 -1.75 15.42
N GLY A 170 2.46 -2.46 16.21
CA GLY A 170 2.69 -2.66 17.63
C GLY A 170 1.57 -3.43 18.33
N ARG A 171 1.83 -3.83 19.57
CA ARG A 171 0.83 -4.44 20.43
C ARG A 171 -0.02 -3.35 21.09
N PHE A 172 -1.33 -3.42 20.96
CA PHE A 172 -2.24 -2.61 21.75
C PHE A 172 -2.32 -3.16 23.17
N VAL A 173 -2.07 -2.29 24.14
CA VAL A 173 -2.22 -2.55 25.56
C VAL A 173 -2.99 -1.38 26.17
N ALA A 174 -3.90 -1.68 27.08
CA ALA A 174 -4.69 -0.67 27.76
C ALA A 174 -4.76 -0.98 29.26
N ALA A 175 -4.78 0.05 30.09
CA ALA A 175 -5.01 -0.12 31.51
C ALA A 175 -6.45 -0.61 31.77
N PRO A 176 -6.70 -1.31 32.88
CA PRO A 176 -8.06 -1.66 33.28
C PRO A 176 -8.96 -0.42 33.32
N ARG A 177 -10.13 -0.50 32.68
CA ARG A 177 -11.13 0.59 32.58
C ARG A 177 -10.68 1.83 31.79
N ALA A 178 -9.60 1.75 31.02
CA ALA A 178 -9.25 2.83 30.10
C ALA A 178 -10.36 3.06 29.07
N ASP A 179 -10.51 4.31 28.63
CA ASP A 179 -11.31 4.63 27.46
C ASP A 179 -10.56 4.18 26.20
N LEU A 180 -10.94 3.00 25.69
CA LEU A 180 -10.29 2.35 24.55
C LEU A 180 -10.42 3.18 23.27
N THR A 181 -11.55 3.87 23.08
CA THR A 181 -11.77 4.71 21.88
C THR A 181 -10.80 5.89 21.91
N THR A 182 -10.68 6.55 23.05
CA THR A 182 -9.76 7.67 23.23
C THR A 182 -8.30 7.25 23.01
N GLU A 183 -7.88 6.11 23.55
CA GLU A 183 -6.52 5.60 23.33
C GLU A 183 -6.25 5.24 21.87
N LEU A 184 -7.19 4.59 21.19
CA LEU A 184 -7.04 4.25 19.77
C LEU A 184 -6.99 5.51 18.89
N ASN A 185 -7.81 6.52 19.17
CA ASN A 185 -7.76 7.81 18.46
C ASN A 185 -6.38 8.46 18.61
N ARG A 186 -5.83 8.49 19.83
CA ARG A 186 -4.48 9.02 20.09
C ARG A 186 -3.40 8.27 19.30
N LEU A 187 -3.51 6.93 19.18
CA LEU A 187 -2.59 6.12 18.38
C LEU A 187 -2.76 6.36 16.88
N GLY A 188 -3.99 6.58 16.41
CA GLY A 188 -4.27 6.94 15.02
C GLY A 188 -3.70 8.31 14.64
N GLU A 189 -3.80 9.31 15.53
CA GLU A 189 -3.15 10.62 15.38
C GLU A 189 -1.63 10.48 15.32
N ALA A 190 -1.05 9.60 16.15
CA ALA A 190 0.38 9.29 16.12
C ALA A 190 0.83 8.50 14.87
N GLY A 191 -0.11 8.00 14.06
CA GLY A 191 0.17 7.38 12.77
C GLY A 191 0.06 5.87 12.71
N TYR A 192 -0.28 5.19 13.81
CA TYR A 192 -0.46 3.74 13.81
C TYR A 192 -1.62 3.35 12.91
N THR A 193 -1.43 2.31 12.09
CA THR A 193 -2.40 1.80 11.12
C THR A 193 -2.94 0.43 11.53
N ARG A 194 -2.10 -0.42 12.13
CA ARG A 194 -2.41 -1.79 12.52
C ARG A 194 -1.85 -2.09 13.90
N LEU A 195 -2.72 -2.43 14.84
CA LEU A 195 -2.34 -2.89 16.16
C LEU A 195 -2.87 -4.30 16.39
N TRP A 196 -2.21 -5.03 17.28
CA TRP A 196 -2.68 -6.35 17.69
C TRP A 196 -2.84 -6.48 19.20
N THR A 197 -3.74 -7.35 19.62
CA THR A 197 -3.86 -7.82 21.01
C THR A 197 -3.86 -9.34 21.04
N GLN A 198 -3.72 -9.92 22.23
CA GLN A 198 -3.99 -11.35 22.45
C GLN A 198 -5.47 -11.56 22.80
N GLU A 199 -5.95 -12.79 22.65
CA GLU A 199 -7.23 -13.20 23.21
C GLU A 199 -7.29 -12.94 24.72
N GLY A 200 -8.50 -12.67 25.23
CA GLY A 200 -8.78 -12.40 26.64
C GLY A 200 -9.56 -11.11 26.86
N GLU A 201 -9.60 -10.64 28.11
CA GLU A 201 -10.49 -9.55 28.55
C GLU A 201 -10.39 -8.28 27.69
N LEU A 202 -9.19 -7.91 27.22
CA LEU A 202 -9.02 -6.74 26.35
C LEU A 202 -9.62 -6.97 24.96
N ALA A 203 -9.43 -8.16 24.36
CA ALA A 203 -10.01 -8.48 23.07
C ALA A 203 -11.54 -8.51 23.16
N ASP A 204 -12.09 -9.08 24.25
CA ASP A 204 -13.53 -9.11 24.50
C ASP A 204 -14.10 -7.69 24.65
N ALA A 205 -13.45 -6.83 25.43
CA ALA A 205 -13.87 -5.44 25.59
C ALA A 205 -13.80 -4.65 24.28
N LEU A 206 -12.78 -4.86 23.45
CA LEU A 206 -12.68 -4.26 22.12
C LEU A 206 -13.82 -4.75 21.21
N ARG A 207 -14.14 -6.05 21.25
CA ARG A 207 -15.20 -6.66 20.43
C ARG A 207 -16.57 -6.13 20.82
N GLU A 208 -16.88 -6.07 22.12
CA GLU A 208 -18.14 -5.53 22.65
C GLU A 208 -18.37 -4.06 22.24
N GLN A 209 -17.29 -3.29 22.09
CA GLN A 209 -17.34 -1.88 21.67
C GLN A 209 -17.25 -1.68 20.14
N GLY A 210 -17.14 -2.74 19.34
CA GLY A 210 -16.94 -2.62 17.89
C GLY A 210 -15.58 -2.00 17.51
N LEU A 211 -14.59 -2.15 18.38
CA LEU A 211 -13.23 -1.64 18.20
C LEU A 211 -12.26 -2.71 17.71
N LEU A 212 -12.62 -3.99 17.81
CA LEU A 212 -11.89 -5.13 17.24
C LEU A 212 -12.35 -5.37 15.79
N THR A 213 -11.39 -5.50 14.88
CA THR A 213 -11.63 -5.85 13.47
C THR A 213 -11.39 -7.34 13.29
N GLU A 214 -12.43 -8.09 12.96
CA GLU A 214 -12.35 -9.53 12.68
C GLU A 214 -11.81 -9.84 11.27
#